data_AF-A0A1B7KSY5-F1
#
_entry.id   AF-A0A1B7KSY5-F1
#
_cell.length_a   1.000
_cell.length_b   1.000
_cell.length_c   1.000
_cell.angle_alpha   90.00
_cell.angle_beta   90.00
_cell.angle_gamma   90.00
#
_symmetry.space_group_name_H-M   'P 1'
#
loop_
_entity.id
_entity.type
_entity.pdbx_description
1 polymer ?
#
loop_
_entity_poly.entity_id
_entity_poly.type
_entity_poly.pdbx_seq_one_letter_code
_entity_poly.pdbx_strand_id
1 'polypeptide(L)'
;MYPNYLYRVNPWTQILILLQHSLYAEEMVCAMSSQLFHIPKTKDLKGNSEMHNHLVPASYHRVTAVGSAQRLSNGEQQQSIVKTMTACIINAENQDKKVREGLKIMEENATPDFKPFIKLIIQWQNQAESYLSQTKAALKSMGVSFPTGSEQ
;
A
#
# COMPACT_ATOMS: atom_id res chain seq x y z
N MET A 1 36.34 -30.50 4.40
CA MET A 1 35.37 -30.09 3.36
C MET A 1 34.29 -29.30 4.07
N TYR A 2 34.42 -27.97 4.11
CA TYR A 2 33.42 -27.12 4.78
C TYR A 2 32.17 -27.06 3.91
N PRO A 3 30.95 -27.28 4.45
CA PRO A 3 29.75 -27.09 3.67
C PRO A 3 29.61 -25.59 3.40
N ASN A 4 29.61 -25.22 2.13
CA ASN A 4 29.16 -23.90 1.68
C ASN A 4 27.68 -23.77 2.06
N TYR A 5 27.42 -23.14 3.21
CA TYR A 5 26.12 -22.56 3.52
C TYR A 5 25.91 -21.39 2.55
N LEU A 6 25.50 -21.71 1.32
CA LEU A 6 24.87 -20.76 0.44
C LEU A 6 23.66 -20.24 1.21
N TYR A 7 23.80 -19.04 1.77
CA TYR A 7 22.73 -18.23 2.32
C TYR A 7 21.74 -18.01 1.16
N ARG A 8 20.82 -18.95 0.95
CA ARG A 8 19.70 -18.75 0.03
C ARG A 8 18.88 -17.63 0.64
N VAL A 9 19.07 -16.42 0.14
CA VAL A 9 18.21 -15.28 0.45
C VAL A 9 16.78 -15.76 0.18
N ASN A 10 15.97 -15.79 1.23
CA ASN A 10 14.57 -16.17 1.09
C ASN A 10 13.91 -15.12 0.18
N PRO A 11 13.43 -15.49 -1.03
CA PRO A 11 12.87 -14.51 -1.96
C PRO A 11 11.65 -13.78 -1.37
N TRP A 12 10.98 -14.37 -0.38
CA TRP A 12 9.90 -13.72 0.36
C TRP A 12 10.37 -12.55 1.23
N THR A 13 11.64 -12.51 1.65
CA THR A 13 12.19 -11.37 2.41
C THR A 13 12.16 -10.08 1.59
N GLN A 14 12.47 -10.15 0.29
CA GLN A 14 12.38 -8.98 -0.58
C GLN A 14 10.92 -8.53 -0.76
N ILE A 15 9.99 -9.47 -0.90
CA ILE A 15 8.55 -9.16 -0.97
C ILE A 15 8.07 -8.47 0.31
N LEU A 16 8.47 -8.99 1.47
CA LEU A 16 8.16 -8.39 2.76
C LEU A 16 8.67 -6.95 2.85
N ILE A 17 9.93 -6.69 2.50
CA ILE A 17 10.53 -5.35 2.55
C ILE A 17 9.77 -4.36 1.66
N LEU A 18 9.44 -4.76 0.42
CA LEU A 18 8.69 -3.89 -0.49
C LEU A 18 7.28 -3.58 0.03
N LEU A 19 6.58 -4.58 0.58
CA LEU A 19 5.27 -4.39 1.19
C LEU A 19 5.33 -3.52 2.45
N GLN A 20 6.37 -3.66 3.27
CA GLN A 20 6.60 -2.81 4.44
C GLN A 20 6.84 -1.36 4.04
N HIS A 21 7.61 -1.09 2.98
CA HIS A 21 7.78 0.27 2.46
C HIS A 21 6.46 0.84 1.90
N SER A 22 5.66 0.02 1.20
CA SER A 22 4.33 0.43 0.74
C SER A 22 3.40 0.78 1.91
N LEU A 23 3.38 -0.06 2.95
CA LEU A 23 2.60 0.17 4.16
C LEU A 23 3.06 1.43 4.91
N TYR A 24 4.36 1.62 5.09
CA TYR A 24 4.89 2.82 5.75
C TYR A 24 4.50 4.11 5.00
N ALA A 25 4.58 4.11 3.67
CA ALA A 25 4.12 5.26 2.88
C ALA A 25 2.61 5.49 3.05
N GLU A 26 1.79 4.44 3.11
CA GLU A 26 0.36 4.53 3.40
C GLU A 26 0.10 5.10 4.81
N GLU A 27 0.87 4.69 5.81
CA GLU A 27 0.79 5.23 7.17
C GLU A 27 1.00 6.75 7.18
N MET A 28 1.89 7.27 6.32
CA MET A 28 2.07 8.71 6.13
C MET A 28 0.86 9.37 5.48
N VAL A 29 0.26 8.75 4.46
CA VAL A 29 -1.00 9.25 3.88
C VAL A 29 -2.08 9.32 4.96
N CYS A 30 -2.32 8.22 5.67
CA CYS A 30 -3.30 8.10 6.74
C CYS A 30 -3.11 9.14 7.85
N ALA A 31 -1.89 9.27 8.36
CA ALA A 31 -1.60 10.21 9.44
C ALA A 31 -1.85 11.66 9.01
N MET A 32 -1.31 12.04 7.84
CA MET A 32 -1.38 13.41 7.36
C MET A 32 -2.79 13.80 6.90
N SER A 33 -3.53 12.90 6.23
CA SER A 33 -4.90 13.20 5.80
C SER A 33 -5.88 13.23 6.97
N SER A 34 -5.70 12.36 7.96
CA SER A 34 -6.52 12.37 9.18
C SER A 34 -6.32 13.66 9.97
N GLN A 35 -5.08 14.17 10.03
CA GLN A 35 -4.76 15.44 10.68
C GLN A 35 -5.62 16.59 10.15
N LEU A 36 -5.98 16.60 8.87
CA LEU A 36 -6.77 17.67 8.26
C LEU A 36 -8.18 17.80 8.85
N PHE A 37 -8.76 16.74 9.40
CA PHE A 37 -10.03 16.81 10.12
C PHE A 37 -9.93 17.57 11.44
N HIS A 38 -8.74 17.64 12.01
CA HIS A 38 -8.49 18.31 13.30
C HIS A 38 -8.05 19.76 13.15
N ILE A 39 -7.90 20.26 11.92
CA ILE A 39 -7.53 21.64 11.63
C ILE A 39 -8.80 22.39 11.17
N PRO A 40 -9.24 23.46 11.88
CA PRO A 40 -10.49 24.14 11.57
C PRO A 40 -10.62 24.62 10.11
N LYS A 41 -9.51 25.00 9.48
CA LYS A 41 -9.47 25.47 8.08
C LYS A 41 -9.65 24.37 7.04
N THR A 42 -9.46 23.10 7.41
CA THR A 42 -9.51 21.95 6.49
C THR A 42 -10.47 20.87 6.94
N LYS A 43 -11.21 21.08 8.05
CA LYS A 43 -12.14 20.09 8.61
C LYS A 43 -13.19 19.61 7.60
N ASP A 44 -13.63 20.51 6.71
CA ASP A 44 -14.63 20.27 5.67
C ASP A 44 -13.99 20.26 4.25
N LEU A 45 -12.68 19.99 4.16
CA LEU A 45 -11.98 19.94 2.88
C LEU A 45 -12.58 18.83 2.00
N LYS A 46 -13.22 19.23 0.89
CA LYS A 46 -13.82 18.34 -0.09
C LYS A 46 -12.81 17.30 -0.56
N GLY A 47 -13.26 16.06 -0.69
CA GLY A 47 -12.43 14.92 -1.08
C GLY A 47 -11.78 14.20 0.10
N ASN A 48 -11.58 14.83 1.26
CA ASN A 48 -10.91 14.17 2.38
C ASN A 48 -11.74 13.03 2.96
N SER A 49 -13.05 13.25 3.17
CA SER A 49 -13.94 12.20 3.68
C SER A 49 -14.12 11.07 2.68
N GLU A 50 -14.29 11.39 1.40
CA GLU A 50 -14.48 10.39 0.35
C GLU A 50 -13.21 9.56 0.14
N MET A 51 -12.03 10.20 0.16
CA MET A 51 -10.74 9.54 0.12
C MET A 51 -10.58 8.55 1.29
N HIS A 52 -10.95 8.96 2.51
CA HIS A 52 -10.85 8.13 3.71
C HIS A 52 -11.70 6.85 3.65
N ASN A 53 -12.86 6.88 2.98
CA ASN A 53 -13.68 5.68 2.76
C ASN A 53 -12.95 4.59 1.95
N HIS A 54 -11.95 4.98 1.17
CA HIS A 54 -11.10 4.09 0.39
C HIS A 54 -9.73 3.83 1.05
N LEU A 55 -9.22 4.80 1.81
CA LEU A 55 -7.94 4.67 2.50
C LEU A 55 -7.95 3.59 3.60
N VAL A 56 -9.06 3.48 4.34
CA VAL A 56 -9.23 2.44 5.38
C VAL A 56 -9.18 1.02 4.78
N PRO A 57 -9.97 0.66 3.75
CA PRO A 57 -9.86 -0.67 3.14
C PRO A 57 -8.51 -0.88 2.44
N ALA A 58 -7.91 0.15 1.83
CA ALA A 58 -6.57 0.06 1.26
C ALA A 58 -5.51 -0.33 2.31
N SER A 59 -5.56 0.33 3.48
CA SER A 59 -4.70 0.03 4.63
C SER A 59 -4.91 -1.38 5.16
N TYR A 60 -6.16 -1.83 5.33
CA TYR A 60 -6.47 -3.21 5.75
C TYR A 60 -5.82 -4.25 4.84
N HIS A 61 -5.92 -4.05 3.52
CA HIS A 61 -5.34 -4.96 2.55
C HIS A 61 -3.80 -4.93 2.58
N ARG A 62 -3.18 -3.76 2.71
CA ARG A 62 -1.71 -3.66 2.87
C ARG A 62 -1.22 -4.38 4.12
N VAL A 63 -1.86 -4.17 5.27
CA VAL A 63 -1.52 -4.87 6.53
C VAL A 63 -1.62 -6.38 6.36
N THR A 64 -2.70 -6.86 5.72
CA THR A 64 -2.91 -8.29 5.48
C THR A 64 -1.87 -8.87 4.52
N ALA A 65 -1.48 -8.12 3.48
CA ALA A 65 -0.43 -8.51 2.54
C ALA A 65 0.94 -8.59 3.24
N VAL A 66 1.31 -7.60 4.06
CA VAL A 66 2.54 -7.60 4.88
C VAL A 66 2.57 -8.81 5.81
N GLY A 67 1.48 -9.07 6.55
CA GLY A 67 1.38 -10.22 7.44
C GLY A 67 1.55 -11.55 6.70
N SER A 68 0.96 -11.66 5.50
CA SER A 68 1.12 -12.84 4.65
C SER A 68 2.56 -13.02 4.17
N ALA A 69 3.22 -11.94 3.73
CA ALA A 69 4.63 -11.98 3.35
C ALA A 69 5.56 -12.34 4.51
N GLN A 70 5.27 -11.83 5.72
CA GLN A 70 6.02 -12.15 6.94
C GLN A 70 5.92 -13.65 7.29
N ARG A 71 4.74 -14.24 7.15
CA ARG A 71 4.53 -15.69 7.35
C ARG A 71 5.35 -16.52 6.36
N LEU A 72 5.32 -16.14 5.08
CA LEU A 72 6.11 -16.78 4.02
C LEU A 72 7.62 -16.59 4.25
N SER A 73 8.06 -15.41 4.69
CA SER A 73 9.48 -15.15 5.00
C SER A 73 9.98 -15.97 6.18
N ASN A 74 9.10 -16.31 7.12
CA ASN A 74 9.38 -17.17 8.27
C ASN A 74 9.32 -18.67 7.95
N GLY A 75 9.02 -19.04 6.70
CA GLY A 75 9.08 -20.41 6.21
C GLY A 75 7.74 -21.13 6.08
N GLU A 76 6.61 -20.46 6.33
CA GLU A 76 5.31 -21.05 5.97
C GLU A 76 5.19 -21.20 4.44
N GLN A 77 4.58 -22.29 3.96
CA GLN A 77 4.51 -22.62 2.53
C GLN A 77 3.09 -22.85 2.00
N GLN A 78 2.06 -22.54 2.79
CA GLN A 78 0.69 -22.80 2.38
C GLN A 78 0.30 -21.88 1.20
N GLN A 79 -0.19 -22.47 0.11
CA GLN A 79 -0.60 -21.74 -1.09
C GLN A 79 -1.72 -20.72 -0.81
N SER A 80 -2.57 -20.99 0.20
CA SER A 80 -3.59 -20.06 0.66
C SER A 80 -2.99 -18.71 1.10
N ILE A 81 -1.81 -18.70 1.73
CA ILE A 81 -1.13 -17.47 2.17
C ILE A 81 -0.71 -16.63 0.95
N VAL A 82 -0.15 -17.28 -0.08
CA VAL A 82 0.22 -16.60 -1.34
C VAL A 82 -1.02 -16.01 -2.01
N LYS A 83 -2.12 -16.78 -2.07
CA LYS A 83 -3.40 -16.30 -2.65
C LYS A 83 -3.99 -15.12 -1.88
N THR A 84 -3.99 -15.17 -0.54
CA THR A 84 -4.46 -14.08 0.30
C THR A 84 -3.62 -12.82 0.10
N MET A 85 -2.30 -12.96 0.05
CA MET A 85 -1.38 -11.85 -0.20
C MET A 85 -1.64 -11.19 -1.56
N THR A 86 -1.72 -11.97 -2.64
CA THR A 86 -1.91 -11.42 -3.99
C THR A 86 -3.29 -10.79 -4.17
N ALA A 87 -4.34 -11.36 -3.58
CA ALA A 87 -5.68 -10.76 -3.56
C ALA A 87 -5.67 -9.41 -2.83
N CYS A 88 -5.03 -9.33 -1.66
CA CYS A 88 -4.92 -8.07 -0.92
C CYS A 88 -4.09 -7.02 -1.66
N ILE A 89 -3.01 -7.40 -2.34
CA ILE A 89 -2.24 -6.49 -3.19
C ILE A 89 -3.12 -5.88 -4.31
N ILE A 90 -3.95 -6.70 -4.97
CA ILE A 90 -4.87 -6.22 -6.01
C ILE A 90 -5.93 -5.29 -5.41
N ASN A 91 -6.51 -5.66 -4.27
CA ASN A 91 -7.56 -4.86 -3.66
C ASN A 91 -7.03 -3.53 -3.13
N ALA A 92 -5.84 -3.49 -2.54
CA ALA A 92 -5.16 -2.23 -2.19
C ALA A 92 -4.98 -1.33 -3.42
N GLU A 93 -4.44 -1.86 -4.52
CA GLU A 93 -4.25 -1.09 -5.78
C GLU A 93 -5.57 -0.57 -6.37
N ASN A 94 -6.67 -1.32 -6.20
CA ASN A 94 -7.99 -0.86 -6.63
C ASN A 94 -8.52 0.28 -5.76
N GLN A 95 -8.34 0.22 -4.44
CA GLN A 95 -8.71 1.30 -3.54
C GLN A 95 -7.85 2.54 -3.75
N ASP A 96 -6.56 2.37 -4.02
CA ASP A 96 -5.61 3.46 -4.30
C ASP A 96 -6.06 4.37 -5.44
N LYS A 97 -6.72 3.82 -6.46
CA LYS A 97 -7.31 4.62 -7.55
C LYS A 97 -8.27 5.68 -7.01
N LYS A 98 -9.12 5.30 -6.05
CA LYS A 98 -10.09 6.18 -5.40
C LYS A 98 -9.45 7.10 -4.37
N VAL A 99 -8.39 6.64 -3.69
CA VAL A 99 -7.57 7.51 -2.85
C VAL A 99 -6.97 8.65 -3.66
N ARG A 100 -6.35 8.36 -4.82
CA ARG A 100 -5.82 9.38 -5.74
C ARG A 100 -6.88 10.35 -6.24
N GLU A 101 -8.07 9.85 -6.60
CA GLU A 101 -9.19 10.70 -7.02
C GLU A 101 -9.55 11.71 -5.91
N GLY A 102 -9.68 11.24 -4.67
CA GLY A 102 -9.99 12.10 -3.53
C GLY A 102 -8.87 13.10 -3.21
N LEU A 103 -7.60 12.70 -3.27
CA LEU A 103 -6.46 13.60 -3.08
C LEU A 103 -6.39 14.69 -4.15
N LYS A 104 -6.74 14.38 -5.40
CA LYS A 104 -6.84 15.37 -6.47
C LYS A 104 -7.94 16.39 -6.18
N ILE A 105 -9.12 15.93 -5.74
CA ILE A 105 -10.22 16.82 -5.33
C ILE A 105 -9.77 17.71 -4.15
N MET A 106 -9.04 17.16 -3.18
CA MET A 106 -8.49 17.93 -2.07
C MET A 106 -7.52 19.01 -2.55
N GLU A 107 -6.62 18.70 -3.49
CA GLU A 107 -5.65 19.68 -4.03
C GLU A 107 -6.34 20.83 -4.77
N GLU A 108 -7.39 20.51 -5.55
CA GLU A 108 -8.18 21.48 -6.29
C GLU A 108 -8.95 22.42 -5.37
N ASN A 109 -9.43 21.92 -4.22
CA ASN A 109 -10.29 22.67 -3.28
C ASN A 109 -9.55 23.24 -2.06
N ALA A 110 -8.27 22.90 -1.86
CA ALA A 110 -7.48 23.43 -0.76
C ALA A 110 -7.14 24.91 -0.94
N THR A 111 -7.13 25.66 0.16
CA THR A 111 -6.61 27.03 0.20
C THR A 111 -5.10 27.04 -0.13
N PRO A 112 -4.55 28.15 -0.68
CA PRO A 112 -3.15 28.20 -1.11
C PRO A 112 -2.13 27.74 -0.07
N ASP A 113 -2.35 28.09 1.21
CA ASP A 113 -1.46 27.73 2.32
C ASP A 113 -1.39 26.21 2.58
N PHE A 114 -2.45 25.46 2.25
CA PHE A 114 -2.50 24.00 2.45
C PHE A 114 -2.16 23.18 1.22
N LYS A 115 -2.13 23.78 0.02
CA LYS A 115 -1.77 23.07 -1.21
C LYS A 115 -0.41 22.36 -1.13
N PRO A 116 0.67 22.96 -0.56
CA PRO A 116 1.93 22.25 -0.38
C PRO A 116 1.81 20.99 0.48
N PHE A 117 1.00 21.05 1.55
CA PHE A 117 0.77 19.91 2.42
C PHE A 117 0.00 18.79 1.70
N ILE A 118 -1.04 19.13 0.93
CA ILE A 118 -1.78 18.13 0.11
C ILE A 118 -0.85 17.48 -0.94
N LYS A 119 0.02 18.27 -1.58
CA LYS A 119 1.01 17.74 -2.53
C LYS A 119 1.98 16.77 -1.87
N LEU A 120 2.37 17.01 -0.62
CA LEU A 120 3.20 16.07 0.14
C LEU A 120 2.46 14.75 0.41
N ILE A 121 1.16 14.80 0.73
CA ILE A 121 0.32 13.59 0.86
C ILE A 121 0.27 12.82 -0.46
N ILE A 122 0.08 13.53 -1.59
CA ILE A 122 0.09 12.93 -2.94
C ILE A 122 1.44 12.24 -3.23
N GLN A 123 2.56 12.84 -2.82
CA GLN A 123 3.88 12.23 -2.99
C GLN A 123 4.00 10.93 -2.19
N TRP A 124 3.48 10.87 -0.96
CA TRP A 124 3.44 9.64 -0.17
C TRP A 124 2.54 8.58 -0.82
N GLN A 125 1.37 8.95 -1.33
CA GLN A 125 0.50 8.02 -2.06
C GLN A 125 1.21 7.43 -3.27
N ASN A 126 1.92 8.25 -4.05
CA ASN A 126 2.70 7.78 -5.20
C ASN A 126 3.81 6.80 -4.79
N GLN A 127 4.45 7.01 -3.64
CA GLN A 127 5.45 6.08 -3.10
C GLN A 127 4.80 4.75 -2.68
N ALA A 128 3.67 4.80 -1.97
CA ALA A 128 2.93 3.61 -1.54
C ALA A 128 2.59 2.71 -2.73
N GLU A 129 2.06 3.30 -3.80
CA GLU A 129 1.70 2.61 -5.04
C GLU A 129 2.92 2.10 -5.81
N SER A 130 4.00 2.87 -5.86
CA SER A 130 5.25 2.47 -6.52
C SER A 130 5.82 1.21 -5.88
N TYR A 131 5.88 1.14 -4.55
CA TYR A 131 6.33 -0.06 -3.86
C TYR A 131 5.39 -1.25 -4.04
N LEU A 132 4.07 -1.02 -4.11
CA LEU A 132 3.10 -2.07 -4.40
C LEU A 132 3.28 -2.63 -5.82
N SER A 133 3.51 -1.76 -6.80
CA SER A 133 3.82 -2.14 -8.18
C SER A 133 5.13 -2.93 -8.30
N GLN A 134 6.18 -2.50 -7.60
CA GLN A 134 7.46 -3.22 -7.51
C GLN A 134 7.26 -4.60 -6.87
N THR A 135 6.44 -4.71 -5.82
CA THR A 135 6.07 -5.99 -5.19
C THR A 135 5.43 -6.92 -6.20
N LYS A 136 4.47 -6.44 -7.01
CA LYS A 136 3.82 -7.24 -8.06
C LYS A 136 4.82 -7.72 -9.11
N ALA A 137 5.74 -6.86 -9.54
CA ALA A 137 6.79 -7.23 -10.49
C ALA A 137 7.73 -8.31 -9.91
N ALA A 138 8.14 -8.16 -8.65
CA ALA A 138 8.97 -9.14 -7.96
C ALA A 138 8.24 -10.49 -7.81
N LEU A 139 6.96 -10.48 -7.41
CA LEU A 139 6.14 -11.69 -7.31
C LEU A 139 6.00 -12.42 -8.66
N LYS A 140 5.79 -11.68 -9.76
CA LYS A 140 5.76 -12.26 -11.11
C LYS A 140 7.10 -12.92 -11.47
N SER A 141 8.23 -12.30 -11.11
CA SER A 141 9.56 -12.87 -11.34
C SER A 141 9.80 -14.16 -10.55
N MET A 142 9.11 -14.33 -9.42
CA MET A 142 9.09 -15.55 -8.61
C MET A 142 8.14 -16.63 -9.16
N GLY A 143 7.44 -16.38 -10.28
CA GLY A 143 6.47 -17.30 -10.86
C GLY A 143 5.08 -17.24 -10.22
N VAL A 144 4.80 -16.24 -9.37
CA VAL A 144 3.46 -16.05 -8.79
C VAL A 144 2.54 -15.40 -9.83
N SER A 145 1.43 -16.07 -10.13
CA SER A 145 0.37 -15.53 -10.97
C SER A 145 -0.58 -14.65 -10.16
N PHE A 146 -1.05 -13.57 -10.78
CA PHE A 146 -2.11 -12.72 -10.23
C PHE A 146 -3.42 -13.08 -10.92
N PRO A 147 -4.52 -13.25 -10.17
CA PRO A 147 -5.83 -13.47 -10.78
C PRO A 147 -6.20 -12.30 -11.69
N THR A 148 -6.67 -12.61 -12.90
CA THR A 148 -7.20 -11.65 -13.87
C THR A 148 -8.66 -11.37 -13.52
N GLY A 149 -8.91 -10.59 -12.48
CA GLY A 149 -10.26 -10.22 -12.07
C GLY A 149 -10.37 -9.87 -10.60
N SER A 150 -11.08 -8.79 -10.30
CA SER A 150 -11.51 -8.41 -8.97
C SER A 150 -12.62 -9.37 -8.52
N GLU A 151 -12.26 -10.58 -8.10
CA GLU A 151 -13.16 -11.40 -7.28
C GLU A 151 -12.77 -11.24 -5.82
N GLN A 152 -13.35 -10.21 -5.20
CA GLN A 152 -13.87 -10.14 -3.83
C GLN A 152 -14.19 -8.69 -3.47
#